data_AF-A0A3N4YMW8-F1
#
_entry.id   AF-A0A3N4YMW8-F1
#
_cell.length_a   1.000
_cell.length_b   1.000
_cell.length_c   1.000
_cell.angle_alpha   90.00
_cell.angle_beta   90.00
_cell.angle_gamma   90.00
#
_symmetry.space_group_name_H-M   'P 1'
#
loop_
_entity.id
_entity.type
_entity.pdbx_description
1 polymer ?
#
loop_
_entity_poly.entity_id
_entity_poly.type
_entity_poly.pdbx_seq_one_letter_code
_entity_poly.pdbx_strand_id
1 'polypeptide(L)'
;MSSSAQIRQKIADVVQKRSKVDQDISAAETKKAAKEAEASEKETRASKTSSAVTAKNYLRQADSARKAAVAEGKKIAAAAKKRADLSKGEARLNKELTAALTREAAADKRAADKDRRAREDAERKREAQRRADERQRQQEQVRAEQQRRADRAETRARIDQAEVHLADLIAALSESVIHGRGAAHEGSGV
;
A
#
# COMPACT_ATOMS: atom_id res chain seq x y z
N MET A 1 17.01 5.38 -7.73
CA MET A 1 16.15 6.58 -7.88
C MET A 1 15.97 7.20 -6.50
N SER A 2 16.04 8.52 -6.34
CA SER A 2 15.73 9.16 -5.04
C SER A 2 14.23 9.01 -4.73
N SER A 3 13.86 8.82 -3.46
CA SER A 3 12.44 8.81 -3.05
C SER A 3 11.83 10.21 -3.10
N SER A 4 10.49 10.30 -3.15
CA SER A 4 9.80 11.60 -3.10
C SER A 4 10.21 12.42 -1.86
N ALA A 5 10.41 11.79 -0.71
CA ALA A 5 10.90 12.43 0.52
C ALA A 5 12.32 13.02 0.36
N GLN A 6 13.25 12.26 -0.23
CA GLN A 6 14.61 12.74 -0.48
C GLN A 6 14.63 13.92 -1.46
N ILE A 7 13.76 13.93 -2.47
CA ILE A 7 13.67 15.02 -3.44
C ILE A 7 13.09 16.28 -2.78
N ARG A 8 12.06 16.15 -1.93
CA ARG A 8 11.52 17.28 -1.15
C ARG A 8 12.57 17.92 -0.25
N GLN A 9 13.42 17.12 0.40
CA GLN A 9 14.52 17.65 1.19
C GLN A 9 15.51 18.46 0.34
N LYS A 10 15.91 17.93 -0.82
CA LYS A 10 16.80 18.65 -1.75
C LYS A 10 16.20 19.97 -2.24
N ILE A 11 14.89 20.02 -2.47
CA ILE A 11 14.18 21.25 -2.83
C ILE A 11 14.28 22.27 -1.68
N ALA A 12 14.02 21.84 -0.44
CA ALA A 12 14.14 22.70 0.73
C ALA A 12 15.56 23.27 0.87
N ASP A 13 16.59 22.45 0.68
CA ASP A 13 17.99 22.89 0.74
C ASP A 13 18.32 23.94 -0.35
N VAL A 14 17.78 23.76 -1.57
CA VAL A 14 17.93 24.72 -2.68
C VAL A 14 17.22 26.04 -2.36
N VAL A 15 16.01 25.99 -1.80
CA VAL A 15 15.25 27.17 -1.37
C VAL A 15 16.02 27.94 -0.29
N GLN A 16 16.58 27.24 0.70
CA GLN A 16 17.41 27.88 1.73
C GLN A 16 18.66 28.54 1.14
N LYS A 17 19.36 27.87 0.22
CA LYS A 17 20.52 28.45 -0.49
C LYS A 17 20.12 29.68 -1.30
N ARG A 18 18.96 29.65 -1.97
CA ARG A 18 18.44 30.78 -2.75
C ARG A 18 18.09 31.96 -1.85
N SER A 19 17.47 31.72 -0.70
CA SER A 19 17.21 32.77 0.29
C SER A 19 18.50 33.47 0.75
N LYS A 20 19.57 32.71 1.00
CA LYS A 20 20.87 33.28 1.35
C LYS A 20 21.48 34.11 0.21
N VAL A 21 21.39 33.64 -1.03
CA VAL A 21 21.84 34.42 -2.20
C VAL A 21 21.04 35.71 -2.36
N ASP A 22 19.73 35.68 -2.11
CA ASP A 22 18.87 36.85 -2.18
C ASP A 22 19.25 37.88 -1.09
N GLN A 23 19.61 37.42 0.12
CA GLN A 23 20.15 38.30 1.18
C GLN A 23 21.50 38.92 0.78
N ASP A 24 22.41 38.13 0.19
CA ASP A 24 23.71 38.61 -0.27
C ASP A 24 23.56 39.68 -1.38
N ILE A 25 22.58 39.51 -2.27
CA ILE A 25 22.23 40.50 -3.31
C ILE A 25 21.76 41.79 -2.65
N SER A 26 20.77 41.75 -1.76
CA SER A 26 20.23 42.95 -1.09
C SER A 26 21.30 43.69 -0.28
N ALA A 27 22.19 42.95 0.39
CA ALA A 27 23.31 43.54 1.13
C ALA A 27 24.32 44.24 0.20
N ALA A 28 24.65 43.62 -0.94
CA ALA A 28 25.54 44.20 -1.94
C ALA A 28 24.91 45.41 -2.65
N GLU A 29 23.60 45.38 -2.93
CA GLU A 29 22.84 46.51 -3.48
C GLU A 29 22.87 47.71 -2.54
N THR A 30 22.66 47.48 -1.25
CA THR A 30 22.72 48.53 -0.22
C THR A 30 24.13 49.15 -0.15
N LYS A 31 25.18 48.32 -0.17
CA LYS A 31 26.57 48.80 -0.17
C LYS A 31 26.92 49.56 -1.44
N LYS A 32 26.45 49.09 -2.60
CA LYS A 32 26.63 49.78 -3.88
C LYS A 32 25.99 51.18 -3.82
N ALA A 33 24.73 51.27 -3.40
CA ALA A 33 24.02 52.54 -3.28
C ALA A 33 24.72 53.50 -2.30
N ALA A 34 25.21 53.00 -1.16
CA ALA A 34 25.98 53.81 -0.21
C ALA A 34 27.29 54.35 -0.82
N LYS A 35 27.99 53.55 -1.64
CA LYS A 35 29.21 53.98 -2.33
C LYS A 35 28.95 54.95 -3.48
N GLU A 36 27.83 54.83 -4.17
CA GLU A 36 27.39 55.81 -5.17
C GLU A 36 27.02 57.15 -4.51
N ALA A 37 26.34 57.11 -3.36
CA ALA A 37 26.03 58.29 -2.57
C ALA A 37 27.30 58.98 -2.03
N GLU A 38 28.24 58.21 -1.47
CA GLU A 38 29.54 58.72 -1.01
C GLU A 38 30.29 59.41 -2.15
N ALA A 39 30.33 58.80 -3.34
CA ALA A 39 30.95 59.42 -4.50
C ALA A 39 30.31 60.77 -4.87
N SER A 40 28.98 60.81 -4.97
CA SER A 40 28.22 62.03 -5.27
C SER A 40 28.45 63.14 -4.24
N GLU A 41 28.50 62.78 -2.96
CA GLU A 41 28.78 63.73 -1.89
C GLU A 41 30.18 64.35 -2.02
N LYS A 42 31.19 63.53 -2.32
CA LYS A 42 32.56 63.99 -2.50
C LYS A 42 32.71 64.88 -3.73
N GLU A 43 32.02 64.58 -4.83
CA GLU A 43 31.97 65.46 -6.00
C GLU A 43 31.31 66.81 -5.67
N THR A 44 30.23 66.79 -4.91
CA THR A 44 29.56 68.01 -4.44
C THR A 44 30.46 68.84 -3.51
N ARG A 45 31.26 68.20 -2.66
CA ARG A 45 32.24 68.89 -1.81
C ARG A 45 33.41 69.45 -2.64
N ALA A 46 33.81 68.75 -3.70
CA ALA A 46 34.85 69.21 -4.62
C ALA A 46 34.42 70.48 -5.39
N SER A 47 33.16 70.58 -5.80
CA SER A 47 32.65 71.75 -6.53
C SER A 47 32.43 72.99 -5.64
N LYS A 48 32.21 72.78 -4.33
CA LYS A 48 31.95 73.86 -3.37
C LYS A 48 33.21 74.41 -2.69
N THR A 49 34.34 73.71 -2.76
CA THR A 49 35.56 74.14 -2.09
C THR A 49 36.34 75.13 -2.96
N SER A 50 36.84 76.21 -2.36
CA SER A 50 37.65 77.23 -3.03
C SER A 50 39.12 76.81 -3.22
N SER A 51 39.58 75.76 -2.52
CA SER A 51 40.95 75.25 -2.62
C SER A 51 41.07 74.19 -3.73
N ALA A 52 41.88 74.48 -4.74
CA ALA A 52 42.13 73.56 -5.84
C ALA A 52 42.76 72.23 -5.38
N VAL A 53 43.61 72.24 -4.35
CA VAL A 53 44.22 71.03 -3.79
C VAL A 53 43.18 70.18 -3.07
N THR A 54 42.32 70.83 -2.28
CA THR A 54 41.24 70.15 -1.57
C THR A 54 40.20 69.57 -2.54
N ALA A 55 39.86 70.31 -3.60
CA ALA A 55 38.98 69.83 -4.67
C ALA A 55 39.52 68.55 -5.32
N LYS A 56 40.81 68.54 -5.69
CA LYS A 56 41.47 67.35 -6.25
C LYS A 56 41.44 66.16 -5.29
N ASN A 57 41.60 66.38 -3.99
CA ASN A 57 41.52 65.30 -3.00
C ASN A 57 40.09 64.71 -2.94
N TYR A 58 39.06 65.56 -2.89
CA TYR A 58 37.68 65.09 -2.92
C TYR A 58 37.34 64.31 -4.19
N LEU A 59 37.81 64.75 -5.37
CA LEU A 59 37.61 64.02 -6.62
C LEU A 59 38.27 62.63 -6.60
N ARG A 60 39.48 62.49 -6.04
CA ARG A 60 40.12 61.17 -5.88
C ARG A 60 39.32 60.26 -4.93
N GLN A 61 38.76 60.81 -3.87
CA GLN A 61 37.89 60.06 -2.95
C GLN A 61 36.61 59.61 -3.66
N ALA A 62 36.00 60.48 -4.46
CA ALA A 62 34.83 60.15 -5.27
C ALA A 62 35.12 59.01 -6.26
N ASP A 63 36.25 59.07 -6.96
CA ASP A 63 36.68 58.01 -7.88
C ASP A 63 36.91 56.67 -7.17
N SER A 64 37.50 56.70 -5.98
CA SER A 64 37.69 55.51 -5.14
C SER A 64 36.34 54.90 -4.75
N ALA A 65 35.38 55.73 -4.31
CA ALA A 65 34.03 55.29 -3.97
C ALA A 65 33.27 54.72 -5.19
N ARG A 66 33.40 55.34 -6.38
CA ARG A 66 32.85 54.80 -7.64
C ARG A 66 33.44 53.44 -7.99
N LYS A 67 34.76 53.27 -7.88
CA LYS A 67 35.41 51.96 -8.09
C LYS A 67 34.89 50.90 -7.13
N ALA A 68 34.66 51.26 -5.87
CA ALA A 68 34.06 50.37 -4.88
C ALA A 68 32.61 50.01 -5.24
N ALA A 69 31.79 50.97 -5.69
CA ALA A 69 30.43 50.71 -6.16
C ALA A 69 30.40 49.74 -7.36
N VAL A 70 31.29 49.91 -8.33
CA VAL A 70 31.44 48.99 -9.46
C VAL A 70 31.83 47.57 -8.99
N ALA A 71 32.69 47.46 -7.99
CA ALA A 71 33.06 46.18 -7.41
C ALA A 71 31.86 45.47 -6.73
N GLU A 72 31.03 46.20 -5.99
CA GLU A 72 29.76 45.66 -5.45
C GLU A 72 28.79 45.28 -6.58
N GLY A 73 28.71 46.07 -7.66
CA GLY A 73 27.95 45.74 -8.87
C GLY A 73 28.34 44.39 -9.48
N LYS A 74 29.64 44.07 -9.52
CA LYS A 74 30.13 42.76 -9.98
C LYS A 74 29.69 41.62 -9.05
N LYS A 75 29.67 41.84 -7.74
CA LYS A 75 29.19 40.84 -6.76
C LYS A 75 27.70 40.55 -6.95
N ILE A 76 26.89 41.59 -7.16
CA ILE A 76 25.46 41.47 -7.47
C ILE A 76 25.25 40.63 -8.73
N ALA A 77 25.97 40.92 -9.82
CA ALA A 77 25.87 40.15 -11.06
C ALA A 77 26.25 38.67 -10.87
N ALA A 78 27.32 38.39 -10.12
CA ALA A 78 27.72 37.02 -9.80
C ALA A 78 26.68 36.27 -8.95
N ALA A 79 26.09 36.95 -7.95
CA ALA A 79 25.04 36.38 -7.11
C ALA A 79 23.74 36.16 -7.90
N ALA A 80 23.37 37.08 -8.80
CA ALA A 80 22.22 36.91 -9.69
C ALA A 80 22.37 35.68 -10.61
N LYS A 81 23.58 35.43 -11.13
CA LYS A 81 23.86 34.19 -11.88
C LYS A 81 23.65 32.94 -11.03
N LYS A 82 24.20 32.92 -9.80
CA LYS A 82 23.99 31.81 -8.84
C LYS A 82 22.51 31.60 -8.53
N ARG A 83 21.74 32.68 -8.35
CA ARG A 83 20.28 32.63 -8.13
C ARG A 83 19.56 31.97 -9.30
N ALA A 84 19.92 32.33 -10.53
CA ALA A 84 19.34 31.73 -11.73
C ALA A 84 19.67 30.23 -11.85
N ASP A 85 20.89 29.81 -11.53
CA ASP A 85 21.30 28.41 -11.55
C ASP A 85 20.57 27.59 -10.47
N LEU A 86 20.39 28.14 -9.28
CA LEU A 86 19.56 27.52 -8.22
C LEU A 86 18.11 27.37 -8.65
N SER A 87 17.52 28.38 -9.30
CA SER A 87 16.15 28.31 -9.84
C SER A 87 15.98 27.22 -10.90
N LYS A 88 16.96 27.07 -11.81
CA LYS A 88 16.97 25.95 -12.78
C LYS A 88 17.08 24.59 -12.08
N GLY A 89 17.91 24.49 -11.05
CA GLY A 89 18.04 23.29 -10.22
C GLY A 89 16.73 22.92 -9.51
N GLU A 90 16.05 23.91 -8.93
CA GLU A 90 14.75 23.78 -8.29
C GLU A 90 13.69 23.27 -9.29
N ALA A 91 13.62 23.86 -10.48
CA ALA A 91 12.71 23.42 -11.54
C ALA A 91 12.97 21.97 -11.98
N ARG A 92 14.23 21.55 -12.04
CA ARG A 92 14.60 20.16 -12.32
C ARG A 92 14.16 19.21 -11.20
N LEU A 93 14.43 19.56 -9.94
CA LEU A 93 14.00 18.75 -8.79
C LEU A 93 12.49 18.64 -8.70
N ASN A 94 11.74 19.69 -9.05
CA ASN A 94 10.28 19.63 -9.11
C ASN A 94 9.78 18.63 -10.17
N LYS A 95 10.41 18.60 -11.36
CA LYS A 95 10.11 17.57 -12.38
C LYS A 95 10.44 16.16 -11.88
N GLU A 96 11.58 15.99 -11.22
CA GLU A 96 11.97 14.72 -10.60
C GLU A 96 10.98 14.29 -9.51
N LEU A 97 10.48 15.23 -8.70
CA LEU A 97 9.47 14.98 -7.67
C LEU A 97 8.16 14.49 -8.28
N THR A 98 7.66 15.18 -9.30
CA THR A 98 6.43 14.75 -10.00
C THR A 98 6.60 13.33 -10.55
N ALA A 99 7.73 13.04 -11.20
CA ALA A 99 8.01 11.70 -11.73
C ALA A 99 8.11 10.64 -10.61
N ALA A 100 8.71 10.97 -9.47
CA ALA A 100 8.79 10.08 -8.32
C ALA A 100 7.40 9.76 -7.75
N LEU A 101 6.56 10.80 -7.54
CA LEU A 101 5.19 10.63 -7.05
C LEU A 101 4.33 9.79 -7.99
N THR A 102 4.45 9.98 -9.31
CA THR A 102 3.74 9.15 -10.29
C THR A 102 4.17 7.68 -10.21
N ARG A 103 5.46 7.40 -10.00
CA ARG A 103 5.97 6.04 -9.86
C ARG A 103 5.53 5.38 -8.56
N GLU A 104 5.57 6.12 -7.46
CA GLU A 104 5.09 5.65 -6.14
C GLU A 104 3.60 5.30 -6.22
N ALA A 105 2.77 6.21 -6.74
CA ALA A 105 1.34 5.93 -6.96
C ALA A 105 1.08 4.73 -7.87
N ALA A 106 1.89 4.54 -8.93
CA ALA A 106 1.78 3.38 -9.79
C ALA A 106 2.23 2.08 -9.09
N ALA A 107 3.21 2.13 -8.19
CA ALA A 107 3.62 0.99 -7.39
C ALA A 107 2.51 0.60 -6.40
N ASP A 108 1.93 1.57 -5.71
CA ASP A 108 0.82 1.37 -4.76
C ASP A 108 -0.39 0.75 -5.45
N LYS A 109 -0.75 1.24 -6.64
CA LYS A 109 -1.84 0.67 -7.44
C LYS A 109 -1.59 -0.79 -7.81
N ARG A 110 -0.37 -1.15 -8.18
CA ARG A 110 -0.01 -2.55 -8.51
C ARG A 110 -0.04 -3.44 -7.28
N ALA A 111 0.43 -2.94 -6.13
CA ALA A 111 0.36 -3.66 -4.86
C ALA A 111 -1.10 -3.92 -4.47
N ALA A 112 -1.95 -2.90 -4.52
CA ALA A 112 -3.37 -3.03 -4.24
C ALA A 112 -4.09 -4.01 -5.18
N ASP A 113 -3.79 -3.99 -6.49
CA ASP A 113 -4.35 -4.94 -7.45
C ASP A 113 -3.89 -6.38 -7.17
N LYS A 114 -2.62 -6.57 -6.84
CA LYS A 114 -2.08 -7.87 -6.46
C LYS A 114 -2.76 -8.42 -5.21
N ASP A 115 -2.92 -7.59 -4.18
CA ASP A 115 -3.57 -7.98 -2.93
C ASP A 115 -5.06 -8.30 -3.14
N ARG A 116 -5.74 -7.54 -4.00
CA ARG A 116 -7.13 -7.83 -4.38
C ARG A 116 -7.26 -9.20 -5.03
N ARG A 117 -6.44 -9.50 -6.05
CA ARG A 117 -6.46 -10.81 -6.73
C ARG A 117 -6.15 -11.95 -5.77
N ALA A 118 -5.17 -11.76 -4.88
CA ALA A 118 -4.84 -12.76 -3.86
C ALA A 118 -6.02 -13.05 -2.92
N ARG A 119 -6.81 -12.03 -2.55
CA ARG A 119 -8.04 -12.21 -1.74
C ARG A 119 -9.12 -12.95 -2.51
N GLU A 120 -9.38 -12.57 -3.76
CA GLU A 120 -10.35 -13.24 -4.64
C GLU A 120 -9.99 -14.72 -4.85
N ASP A 121 -8.72 -15.03 -5.10
CA ASP A 121 -8.25 -16.41 -5.24
C ASP A 121 -8.37 -17.21 -3.95
N ALA A 122 -8.08 -16.60 -2.81
CA ALA A 122 -8.25 -17.23 -1.49
C ALA A 122 -9.74 -17.51 -1.19
N GLU A 123 -10.62 -16.60 -1.56
CA GLU A 123 -12.07 -16.77 -1.41
C GLU A 123 -12.60 -17.90 -2.30
N ARG A 124 -12.20 -17.93 -3.58
CA ARG A 124 -12.56 -19.01 -4.51
C ARG A 124 -12.09 -20.38 -4.00
N LYS A 125 -10.88 -20.46 -3.45
CA LYS A 125 -10.35 -21.71 -2.85
C LYS A 125 -11.19 -22.14 -1.65
N ARG A 126 -11.55 -21.21 -0.76
CA ARG A 126 -12.41 -21.49 0.39
C ARG A 126 -13.80 -21.96 -0.03
N GLU A 127 -14.39 -21.32 -1.03
CA GLU A 127 -15.70 -21.71 -1.56
C GLU A 127 -15.66 -23.08 -2.22
N ALA A 128 -14.63 -23.36 -3.04
CA ALA A 128 -14.43 -24.68 -3.64
C ALA A 128 -14.27 -25.77 -2.58
N GLN A 129 -13.54 -25.49 -1.50
CA GLN A 129 -13.37 -26.43 -0.39
C GLN A 129 -14.69 -26.68 0.35
N ARG A 130 -15.48 -25.64 0.64
CA ARG A 130 -16.82 -25.80 1.24
C ARG A 130 -17.72 -26.69 0.38
N ARG A 131 -17.75 -26.45 -0.94
CA ARG A 131 -18.52 -27.28 -1.88
C ARG A 131 -18.02 -28.72 -1.93
N ALA A 132 -16.72 -28.95 -1.81
CA ALA A 132 -16.16 -30.30 -1.74
C ALA A 132 -16.58 -31.01 -0.45
N ASP A 133 -16.47 -30.33 0.70
CA ASP A 133 -16.88 -30.85 2.02
C ASP A 133 -18.38 -31.17 2.03
N GLU A 134 -19.22 -30.31 1.47
CA GLU A 134 -20.68 -30.54 1.34
C GLU A 134 -20.98 -31.78 0.50
N ARG A 135 -20.31 -31.94 -0.65
CA ARG A 135 -20.47 -33.14 -1.50
C ARG A 135 -20.03 -34.40 -0.79
N GLN A 136 -18.93 -34.35 -0.03
CA GLN A 136 -18.47 -35.49 0.75
C GLN A 136 -19.49 -35.88 1.82
N ARG A 137 -20.02 -34.91 2.57
CA ARG A 137 -21.09 -35.17 3.56
C ARG A 137 -22.33 -35.78 2.93
N GLN A 138 -22.74 -35.30 1.76
CA GLN A 138 -23.88 -35.88 1.03
C GLN A 138 -23.61 -37.34 0.62
N GLN A 139 -22.41 -37.65 0.12
CA GLN A 139 -22.05 -39.03 -0.23
C GLN A 139 -22.00 -39.95 0.99
N GLU A 140 -21.46 -39.47 2.12
CA GLU A 140 -21.44 -40.21 3.38
C GLU A 140 -22.86 -40.48 3.90
N GLN A 141 -23.76 -39.50 3.81
CA GLN A 141 -25.18 -39.69 4.18
C GLN A 141 -25.86 -40.75 3.31
N VAL A 142 -25.65 -40.71 1.99
CA VAL A 142 -26.21 -41.70 1.07
C VAL A 142 -25.70 -43.10 1.40
N ARG A 143 -24.39 -43.26 1.65
CA ARG A 143 -23.80 -44.56 2.05
C ARG A 143 -24.38 -45.05 3.37
N ALA A 144 -24.46 -44.17 4.38
CA ALA A 144 -25.04 -44.52 5.68
C ALA A 144 -26.53 -44.88 5.59
N GLU A 145 -27.28 -44.25 4.68
CA GLU A 145 -28.67 -44.63 4.44
C GLU A 145 -28.78 -45.98 3.73
N GLN A 146 -27.96 -46.25 2.71
CA GLN A 146 -27.91 -47.54 2.04
C GLN A 146 -27.58 -48.67 3.02
N GLN A 147 -26.61 -48.47 3.91
CA GLN A 147 -26.24 -49.44 4.93
C GLN A 147 -27.41 -49.70 5.89
N ARG A 148 -28.06 -48.64 6.41
CA ARG A 148 -29.27 -48.80 7.24
C ARG A 148 -30.41 -49.52 6.52
N ARG A 149 -30.55 -49.35 5.21
CA ARG A 149 -31.54 -50.10 4.41
C ARG A 149 -31.16 -51.58 4.31
N ALA A 150 -29.88 -51.88 4.09
CA ALA A 150 -29.37 -53.25 4.06
C ALA A 150 -29.56 -53.95 5.41
N ASP A 151 -29.19 -53.31 6.53
CA ASP A 151 -29.35 -53.86 7.88
C ASP A 151 -30.82 -54.18 8.20
N ARG A 152 -31.75 -53.29 7.79
CA ARG A 152 -33.19 -53.52 7.95
C ARG A 152 -33.70 -54.67 7.07
N ALA A 153 -33.20 -54.81 5.85
CA ALA A 153 -33.57 -55.90 4.97
C ALA A 153 -33.08 -57.26 5.52
N GLU A 154 -31.84 -57.30 6.02
CA GLU A 154 -31.30 -58.50 6.67
C GLU A 154 -32.11 -58.88 7.93
N THR A 155 -32.43 -57.89 8.76
CA THR A 155 -33.27 -58.11 9.96
C THR A 155 -34.63 -58.68 9.59
N ARG A 156 -35.28 -58.16 8.54
CA ARG A 156 -36.56 -58.70 8.04
C ARG A 156 -36.42 -60.13 7.56
N ALA A 157 -35.40 -60.43 6.76
CA ALA A 157 -35.17 -61.79 6.29
C ALA A 157 -34.97 -62.80 7.44
N ARG A 158 -34.30 -62.40 8.53
CA ARG A 158 -34.16 -63.22 9.75
C ARG A 158 -35.50 -63.43 10.46
N ILE A 159 -36.34 -62.40 10.53
CA ILE A 159 -37.69 -62.50 11.10
C ILE A 159 -38.53 -63.48 10.26
N ASP A 160 -38.55 -63.31 8.93
CA ASP A 160 -39.30 -64.18 8.02
C ASP A 160 -38.86 -65.65 8.17
N GLN A 161 -37.55 -65.91 8.27
CA GLN A 161 -37.01 -67.25 8.51
C GLN A 161 -37.46 -67.83 9.88
N ALA A 162 -37.45 -67.01 10.93
CA ALA A 162 -37.90 -67.42 12.26
C ALA A 162 -39.41 -67.72 12.28
N GLU A 163 -40.22 -66.94 11.56
CA GLU A 163 -41.66 -67.16 11.42
C GLU A 163 -41.95 -68.47 10.69
N VAL A 164 -41.22 -68.77 9.60
CA VAL A 164 -41.32 -70.07 8.90
C VAL A 164 -40.96 -71.22 9.84
N HIS A 165 -39.85 -71.11 10.57
CA HIS A 165 -39.44 -72.16 11.51
C HIS A 165 -40.46 -72.37 12.64
N LEU A 166 -41.04 -71.29 13.16
CA LEU A 166 -42.12 -71.37 14.15
C LEU A 166 -43.36 -72.04 13.59
N ALA A 167 -43.76 -71.73 12.35
CA ALA A 167 -44.87 -72.37 11.67
C ALA A 167 -44.63 -73.88 11.50
N ASP A 168 -43.42 -74.27 11.09
CA ASP A 168 -43.01 -75.68 10.97
C ASP A 168 -43.05 -76.41 12.33
N LEU A 169 -42.57 -75.77 13.41
CA LEU A 169 -42.65 -76.31 14.76
C LEU A 169 -44.09 -76.46 15.25
N ILE A 170 -44.97 -75.49 14.96
CA ILE A 170 -46.39 -75.56 15.29
C ILE A 170 -47.07 -76.70 14.52
N ALA A 171 -46.75 -76.87 13.23
CA ALA A 171 -47.26 -77.96 12.41
C ALA A 171 -46.80 -79.32 12.97
N ALA A 172 -45.50 -79.48 13.26
CA ALA A 172 -44.94 -80.71 13.83
C ALA A 172 -45.53 -81.04 15.22
N LEU A 173 -45.73 -80.04 16.07
CA LEU A 173 -46.40 -80.23 17.37
C LEU A 173 -47.86 -80.64 17.18
N SER A 174 -48.59 -80.02 16.26
CA SER A 174 -49.98 -80.35 15.95
C SER A 174 -50.11 -81.78 15.42
N GLU A 175 -49.20 -82.22 14.54
CA GLU A 175 -49.10 -83.60 14.08
C GLU A 175 -48.76 -84.57 15.23
N SER A 176 -47.84 -84.21 16.13
CA SER A 176 -47.51 -85.04 17.30
C SER A 176 -48.67 -85.15 18.30
N VAL A 177 -49.47 -84.09 18.48
CA VAL A 177 -50.65 -84.08 19.35
C VAL A 177 -51.77 -84.94 18.76
N ILE A 178 -51.94 -84.94 17.43
CA ILE A 178 -52.88 -85.83 16.74
C ILE A 178 -52.45 -87.30 16.88
N HIS A 179 -51.17 -87.60 16.72
CA HIS A 179 -50.64 -88.97 16.90
C HIS A 179 -50.62 -89.43 18.37
N GLY A 180 -50.44 -88.51 19.33
CA GLY A 180 -50.53 -88.79 20.76
C GLY A 180 -51.96 -88.99 21.26
N ARG A 181 -52.95 -88.34 20.65
CA ARG A 181 -54.38 -88.57 20.93
C ARG A 181 -54.92 -89.85 20.27
N GLY A 182 -54.33 -90.29 19.17
CA GLY A 182 -54.64 -91.58 18.54
C GLY A 182 -54.28 -92.80 19.40
N ALA A 183 -53.29 -92.68 20.28
CA ALA A 183 -52.90 -93.77 21.20
C ALA A 183 -53.75 -93.84 22.49
N ALA A 184 -54.63 -92.86 22.75
CA ALA A 184 -55.42 -92.78 23.98
C ALA A 184 -56.90 -93.15 23.80
N HIS A 185 -57.31 -93.65 22.62
CA HIS A 185 -58.72 -93.95 22.35
C HIS A 185 -58.97 -95.26 21.59
N GLU A 186 -58.15 -96.28 21.84
CA GLU A 186 -58.48 -97.68 21.53
C GLU A 186 -58.28 -98.54 22.80
N GLY A 187 -59.35 -98.72 23.57
CA GLY A 187 -59.36 -99.67 24.69
C GLY A 187 -60.51 -99.50 25.69
N SER A 188 -61.50 -100.40 25.62
CA SER A 188 -62.60 -100.67 26.57
C SER A 188 -63.87 -99.83 26.37
N GLY A 189 -65.01 -100.34 25.89
CA GLY A 189 -65.53 -101.71 25.79
C GLY A 189 -66.69 -101.90 26.76
N VAL A 190 -67.93 -101.83 26.26
CA VAL A 190 -69.07 -102.78 26.41
C VAL A 190 -70.03 -102.49 25.25
#